data_AF-A0A6A6YDF1-F1
#
_entry.id   AF-A0A6A6YDF1-F1
#
_cell.length_a   1.000
_cell.length_b   1.000
_cell.length_c   1.000
_cell.angle_alpha   90.00
_cell.angle_beta   90.00
_cell.angle_gamma   90.00
#
_symmetry.space_group_name_H-M   'P 1'
#
loop_
_entity.id
_entity.type
_entity.pdbx_description
1 polymer ?
#
loop_
_entity_poly.entity_id
_entity_poly.type
_entity_poly.pdbx_seq_one_letter_code
_entity_poly.pdbx_strand_id
1 'polypeptide(L)' 'MHYKSPVVAIIGTGGGKSVLFILPALCLTGVTVVVMLLVLLREDIKSRCNKAGIGYIK' A
#
# COMPACT_ATOMS: atom_id res chain seq x y z
N MET A 1 -14.94 -8.74 17.79
CA MET A 1 -14.16 -7.52 17.52
C MET A 1 -12.70 -7.85 17.76
N HIS A 2 -11.90 -8.07 16.71
CA HIS A 2 -10.46 -8.28 16.88
C HIS A 2 -9.80 -6.92 17.12
N TYR A 3 -9.31 -6.66 18.34
CA TYR A 3 -8.47 -5.49 18.63
C TYR A 3 -7.16 -5.63 17.84
N LYS A 4 -7.05 -4.92 16.71
CA LYS A 4 -5.81 -4.83 15.94
C LYS A 4 -5.03 -3.63 16.48
N SER A 5 -3.95 -3.87 17.20
CA SER A 5 -3.08 -2.78 17.66
C SER A 5 -2.51 -2.02 16.46
N PRO A 6 -2.37 -0.68 16.56
CA PRO A 6 -1.69 0.09 15.53
C PRO A 6 -0.24 -0.41 15.39
N VAL A 7 0.19 -0.61 14.13
CA VAL A 7 1.54 -1.10 13.80
C VAL A 7 2.37 0.04 13.23
N VAL A 8 3.58 0.22 13.76
CA VAL A 8 4.58 1.13 13.21
C VAL A 8 5.72 0.29 12.61
N ALA A 9 5.97 0.45 11.31
CA ALA A 9 7.04 -0.23 10.61
C ALA A 9 8.12 0.76 10.18
N ILE A 10 9.36 0.56 10.66
CA ILE A 10 10.54 1.35 10.28
C ILE A 10 11.40 0.47 9.39
N ILE A 11 11.56 0.87 8.13
CA ILE A 11 12.29 0.10 7.12
C ILE A 11 13.09 1.09 6.27
N GLY A 12 14.31 0.75 5.87
CA GLY A 12 15.15 1.54 4.97
C GLY A 12 14.56 1.70 3.55
N THR A 13 14.96 2.73 2.81
CA THR A 13 14.56 2.89 1.39
C THR A 13 14.96 1.67 0.57
N GLY A 14 14.12 1.26 -0.39
CA GLY A 14 14.31 0.01 -1.14
C GLY A 14 13.92 -1.26 -0.36
N GLY A 15 13.76 -1.23 0.96
CA GLY A 15 13.43 -2.40 1.79
C GLY A 15 12.00 -2.93 1.67
N GLY A 16 11.26 -2.60 0.61
CA GLY A 16 9.95 -3.21 0.35
C GLY A 16 8.78 -2.69 1.19
N LYS A 17 8.89 -1.50 1.80
CA LYS A 17 7.81 -0.87 2.61
C LYS A 17 6.42 -0.93 2.00
N SER A 18 6.31 -0.80 0.67
CA SER A 18 5.01 -0.78 0.00
C SER A 18 4.26 -2.11 0.07
N VAL A 19 4.98 -3.23 0.22
CA VAL A 19 4.37 -4.57 0.30
C VAL A 19 3.47 -4.68 1.52
N LEU A 20 3.80 -3.99 2.62
CA LEU A 20 3.01 -3.98 3.86
C LEU A 20 1.58 -3.48 3.69
N PHE A 21 1.30 -2.67 2.66
CA PHE A 21 -0.06 -2.21 2.38
C PHE A 21 -0.63 -2.75 1.05
N ILE A 22 0.21 -3.06 0.06
CA ILE A 22 -0.25 -3.61 -1.23
C ILE A 22 -0.72 -5.07 -1.08
N LEU A 23 0.04 -5.92 -0.39
CA LEU A 23 -0.32 -7.32 -0.26
C LEU A 23 -1.63 -7.50 0.54
N PRO A 24 -1.82 -6.84 1.70
CA PRO A 24 -3.10 -6.89 2.38
C PRO A 24 -4.27 -6.34 1.55
N ALA A 25 -4.04 -5.34 0.69
CA ALA A 25 -5.07 -4.81 -0.21
C ALA A 25 -5.54 -5.83 -1.26
N LEU A 26 -4.72 -6.83 -1.59
CA LEU A 26 -5.07 -7.91 -2.52
C LEU A 26 -5.75 -9.09 -1.85
N CYS A 27 -5.31 -9.45 -0.64
CA CYS A 27 -5.77 -10.66 0.04
C CYS A 27 -7.04 -10.45 0.87
N LEU A 28 -7.36 -9.21 1.23
CA LEU A 28 -8.49 -8.88 2.08
C LEU A 28 -9.61 -8.23 1.26
N THR A 29 -10.86 -8.41 1.72
CA THR A 29 -12.01 -7.72 1.13
C THR A 29 -12.05 -6.27 1.61
N GLY A 30 -12.46 -5.36 0.72
CA GLY A 30 -12.55 -3.93 0.99
C GLY A 30 -11.51 -3.10 0.24
N VAL A 31 -11.24 -1.89 0.73
CA VAL A 31 -10.32 -0.92 0.10
C VAL A 31 -9.28 -0.48 1.13
N THR A 32 -8.00 -0.56 0.76
CA THR A 32 -6.89 0.00 1.55
C THR A 32 -6.64 1.45 1.12
N VAL A 33 -6.89 2.39 2.02
CA VAL A 33 -6.60 3.81 1.80
C VAL A 33 -5.15 4.10 2.18
N VAL A 34 -4.38 4.62 1.23
CA VAL A 34 -2.97 4.98 1.44
C VAL A 34 -2.80 6.49 1.26
N VAL A 35 -2.43 7.18 2.34
CA VAL A 35 -2.18 8.63 2.33
C VAL A 35 -0.72 8.88 1.96
N MET A 36 -0.52 9.60 0.86
CA MET A 36 0.79 9.93 0.31
C MET A 36 0.94 11.44 0.23
N LEU A 37 2.04 11.98 0.76
CA LEU A 37 2.33 13.41 0.67
C LEU A 37 2.87 13.81 -0.72
N LEU A 38 3.58 12.89 -1.39
CA LEU A 38 4.25 13.16 -2.66
C LEU A 38 3.46 12.57 -3.82
N VAL A 39 3.05 13.44 -4.75
CA VAL A 39 2.32 13.06 -5.98
C VAL A 39 3.14 12.10 -6.83
N LEU A 40 4.46 12.32 -6.95
CA LEU A 40 5.35 11.43 -7.71
C LEU A 40 5.38 10.02 -7.12
N LEU A 41 5.38 9.89 -5.80
CA LEU A 41 5.37 8.59 -5.13
C LEU A 41 4.03 7.88 -5.34
N ARG A 42 2.93 8.63 -5.36
CA ARG A 42 1.60 8.10 -5.70
C ARG A 42 1.57 7.51 -7.11
N GLU A 43 2.09 8.24 -8.10
CA GLU A 43 2.14 7.76 -9.49
C GLU A 43 3.08 6.56 -9.66
N ASP A 44 4.20 6.50 -8.92
CA ASP A 44 5.07 5.31 -8.88
C ASP A 44 4.31 4.07 -8.38
N ILE A 45 3.59 4.19 -7.25
CA ILE A 45 2.79 3.11 -6.71
C ILE A 45 1.69 2.70 -7.68
N LYS A 46 0.99 3.66 -8.30
CA LYS A 46 -0.03 3.38 -9.31
C LYS A 46 0.55 2.61 -10.51
N SER A 47 1.71 3.01 -11.01
CA SER A 47 2.41 2.31 -12.09
C SER A 47 2.72 0.85 -11.72
N ARG A 48 3.20 0.62 -10.50
CA ARG A 48 3.49 -0.73 -9.98
C ARG A 48 2.22 -1.56 -9.79
N CYS A 49 1.14 -0.96 -9.27
CA CYS A 49 -0.16 -1.63 -9.16
C CYS A 49 -0.71 -2.02 -10.53
N ASN A 50 -0.66 -1.12 -11.52
CA ASN A 50 -1.11 -1.40 -12.88
C ASN A 50 -0.33 -2.55 -13.52
N LYS A 51 1.01 -2.57 -13.36
CA LYS A 51 1.87 -3.66 -13.86
C LYS A 51 1.53 -5.01 -13.23
N ALA A 52 1.07 -5.00 -11.99
CA ALA A 52 0.68 -6.20 -11.25
C ALA A 52 -0.82 -6.56 -11.40
N GLY A 53 -1.58 -5.83 -12.22
CA GLY A 53 -3.02 -6.06 -12.41
C GLY A 53 -3.89 -5.71 -11.19
N ILE A 54 -3.38 -4.84 -10.31
CA ILE A 54 -4.05 -4.45 -9.05
C ILE A 54 -4.99 -3.28 -9.32
N GLY A 55 -6.26 -3.43 -8.94
CA GLY A 55 -7.25 -2.36 -9.02
C GLY A 55 -6.84 -1.14 -8.17
N TYR A 56 -6.83 0.03 -8.80
CA TYR A 56 -6.43 1.29 -8.18
C TYR A 56 -7.51 2.36 -8.37
N ILE A 57 -7.86 3.06 -7.30
CA ILE A 57 -8.85 4.15 -7.29
C ILE A 57 -8.12 5.47 -6.97
N LYS A 58 -8.44 6.52 -7.73
CA LYS A 58 -7.85 7.86 -7.55
C LYS A 58 -8.59 8.65 -6.47
#